data_AF-A0A1N6KR78-F1
#
_entry.id   AF-A0A1N6KR78-F1
#
_cell.length_a   1.000
_cell.length_b   1.000
_cell.length_c   1.000
_cell.angle_alpha   90.00
_cell.angle_beta   90.00
_cell.angle_gamma   90.00
#
_symmetry.space_group_name_H-M   'P 1'
#
loop_
_entity.id
_entity.type
_entity.pdbx_description
1 polymer ?
#
loop_
_entity_poly.entity_id
_entity_poly.type
_entity_poly.pdbx_seq_one_letter_code
_entity_poly.pdbx_strand_id
1 'polypeptide(L)'
;MIDRGGPSVPPTPYGDSRLAELTEEITRRLLAGEAFDAEAYVAQHPDCAGPIRDLLPTMHHLVELARIVACERPEGPRSDQSHSLIRKDPLP
;
A
#
# COMPACT_ATOMS: atom_id res chain seq x y z
N MET A 1 -24.92 -4.52 -25.55
CA MET A 1 -25.15 -3.07 -25.41
C MET A 1 -24.73 -2.66 -24.01
N ILE A 2 -23.56 -2.02 -23.89
CA ILE A 2 -23.29 -0.99 -22.88
C ILE A 2 -22.09 -0.20 -23.40
N ASP A 3 -22.39 0.87 -24.12
CA ASP A 3 -21.49 1.97 -24.37
C ASP A 3 -21.34 2.74 -23.04
N ARG A 4 -20.16 2.65 -22.41
CA ARG A 4 -19.79 3.52 -21.28
C ARG A 4 -18.80 4.58 -21.75
N GLY A 5 -19.09 5.23 -22.88
CA GLY A 5 -18.38 6.42 -23.32
C GLY A 5 -18.77 7.63 -22.49
N GLY A 6 -18.34 7.67 -21.22
CA GLY A 6 -18.28 8.94 -20.49
C GLY A 6 -17.36 9.91 -21.25
N PRO A 7 -17.60 11.23 -21.20
CA PRO A 7 -16.77 12.18 -21.92
C PRO A 7 -15.32 12.02 -21.46
N SER A 8 -14.48 11.52 -22.37
CA SER A 8 -13.02 11.52 -22.20
C SER A 8 -12.61 12.99 -22.23
N VAL A 9 -12.61 13.60 -21.05
CA VAL A 9 -12.06 14.94 -20.87
C VAL A 9 -10.58 14.82 -21.24
N PRO A 10 -10.10 15.52 -22.28
CA PRO A 10 -8.71 15.44 -22.65
C PRO A 10 -7.87 15.88 -21.44
N PRO A 11 -6.83 15.12 -21.05
CA PRO A 11 -5.96 15.51 -19.97
C PRO A 11 -5.44 16.91 -20.24
N THR A 12 -5.77 17.86 -19.36
CA THR A 12 -5.16 19.18 -19.42
C THR A 12 -3.78 19.04 -18.78
N PRO A 13 -2.71 19.50 -19.45
CA PRO A 13 -1.33 19.27 -18.97
C PRO A 13 -1.07 19.85 -17.55
N TYR A 14 -1.90 20.79 -17.13
CA TYR A 14 -1.88 21.39 -15.78
C TYR A 14 -2.55 20.50 -14.72
N GLY A 15 -3.61 19.77 -15.06
CA GLY A 15 -4.30 18.86 -14.13
C GLY A 15 -3.47 17.61 -13.81
N ASP A 16 -2.75 17.10 -14.81
CA ASP A 16 -1.92 15.89 -14.67
C ASP A 16 -0.70 16.12 -13.79
N SER A 17 -0.06 17.28 -13.89
CA SER A 17 1.13 17.61 -13.09
C SER A 17 0.78 17.70 -11.59
N ARG A 18 -0.34 18.35 -11.26
CA ARG A 18 -0.81 18.46 -9.86
C ARG A 18 -1.26 17.13 -9.31
N LEU A 19 -1.91 16.29 -10.11
CA LEU A 19 -2.30 14.94 -9.71
C LEU A 19 -1.07 14.06 -9.44
N ALA A 20 -0.02 14.18 -10.25
CA ALA A 20 1.23 13.44 -10.04
C ALA A 20 1.90 13.82 -8.72
N GLU A 21 2.00 15.12 -8.42
CA GLU A 21 2.54 15.62 -7.14
C GLU A 21 1.73 15.10 -5.95
N LEU A 22 0.40 15.15 -6.03
CA LEU A 22 -0.48 14.62 -4.99
C LEU A 22 -0.32 13.11 -4.82
N THR A 23 -0.20 12.36 -5.92
CA THR A 23 0.01 10.91 -5.87
C THR A 23 1.33 10.56 -5.19
N GLU A 24 2.39 11.32 -5.48
CA GLU A 24 3.69 11.12 -4.84
C GLU A 24 3.63 11.43 -3.34
N GLU A 25 2.98 12.52 -2.95
CA GLU A 25 2.79 12.88 -1.54
C GLU A 25 2.00 11.81 -0.77
N ILE A 26 0.87 11.37 -1.32
CA ILE A 26 0.04 10.30 -0.72
C ILE A 26 0.88 9.03 -0.55
N THR A 27 1.67 8.67 -1.57
CA THR A 27 2.54 7.50 -1.52
C THR A 27 3.60 7.63 -0.42
N ARG A 28 4.26 8.78 -0.29
CA ARG A 28 5.26 9.02 0.77
C ARG A 28 4.67 8.86 2.17
N ARG A 29 3.50 9.45 2.42
CA ARG A 29 2.83 9.38 3.73
C ARG A 29 2.45 7.94 4.08
N LEU A 30 1.90 7.20 3.12
CA LEU A 30 1.54 5.80 3.32
C LEU A 30 2.77 4.91 3.59
N LEU A 31 3.87 5.12 2.87
CA LEU A 31 5.12 4.39 3.11
C LEU A 31 5.73 4.71 4.48
N ALA A 32 5.53 5.93 4.98
CA ALA A 32 5.91 6.32 6.34
C ALA A 32 4.96 5.77 7.43
N GLY A 33 3.87 5.11 7.05
CA GLY A 33 2.85 4.63 7.98
C GLY A 33 1.96 5.75 8.54
N GLU A 34 1.94 6.92 7.91
CA GLU A 34 1.05 8.01 8.28
C GLU A 34 -0.39 7.74 7.85
N ALA A 35 -1.33 8.30 8.61
CA ALA A 35 -2.73 8.27 8.25
C ALA A 35 -2.99 9.15 7.02
N PHE A 36 -3.75 8.60 6.08
CA PHE A 36 -4.23 9.30 4.89
C PHE A 36 -5.76 9.41 4.96
N ASP A 37 -6.27 10.65 4.90
CA ASP A 37 -7.70 10.95 4.82
C ASP A 37 -8.03 11.46 3.42
N ALA A 38 -8.66 10.60 2.63
CA ALA A 38 -8.96 10.90 1.23
C ALA A 38 -9.99 12.03 1.08
N GLU A 39 -10.99 12.14 1.97
CA GLU A 39 -12.01 13.18 1.88
C GLU A 39 -11.42 14.54 2.24
N ALA A 40 -10.49 14.59 3.20
CA ALA A 40 -9.73 15.80 3.49
C ALA A 40 -8.89 16.27 2.29
N TYR A 41 -8.30 15.35 1.53
CA TYR A 41 -7.55 15.68 0.31
C TYR A 41 -8.46 16.13 -0.83
N VAL A 42 -9.61 15.48 -1.01
CA VAL A 42 -10.63 15.90 -2.00
C VAL A 42 -11.14 17.32 -1.70
N ALA A 43 -11.39 17.64 -0.44
CA ALA A 43 -11.85 18.97 -0.02
C ALA A 43 -10.80 20.07 -0.30
N GLN A 44 -9.50 19.75 -0.16
CA GLN A 44 -8.39 20.66 -0.44
C GLN A 44 -8.08 20.77 -1.95
N HIS A 45 -8.40 19.74 -2.72
CA HIS A 45 -8.08 19.62 -4.14
C HIS A 45 -9.30 19.19 -4.97
N PRO A 46 -10.34 20.05 -5.08
CA PRO A 46 -11.57 19.70 -5.78
C PRO A 46 -11.33 19.36 -7.26
N ASP A 47 -10.34 19.97 -7.89
CA ASP A 47 -9.95 19.70 -9.29
C ASP A 47 -9.45 18.26 -9.50
N CYS A 48 -8.94 17.63 -8.44
CA CYS A 48 -8.43 16.26 -8.46
C CYS A 48 -9.39 15.26 -7.80
N ALA A 49 -10.60 15.70 -7.41
CA ALA A 49 -11.53 14.90 -6.62
C ALA A 49 -11.93 13.58 -7.29
N GLY A 50 -12.23 13.61 -8.59
CA GLY A 50 -12.58 12.43 -9.38
C GLY A 50 -11.43 11.41 -9.40
N PRO A 51 -10.25 11.78 -9.92
CA PRO A 51 -9.09 10.89 -9.94
C PRO A 51 -8.69 10.33 -8.57
N ILE A 52 -8.75 11.14 -7.50
CA ILE A 52 -8.46 10.67 -6.13
C ILE A 52 -9.47 9.60 -5.71
N ARG A 53 -10.77 9.83 -5.94
CA ARG A 53 -11.83 8.86 -5.60
C ARG A 53 -11.70 7.56 -6.39
N ASP A 54 -11.30 7.64 -7.65
CA ASP A 54 -11.10 6.46 -8.51
C ASP A 54 -9.87 5.63 -8.09
N LEU A 55 -8.88 6.24 -7.45
CA LEU A 55 -7.68 5.57 -6.98
C LEU A 55 -7.92 4.73 -5.71
N LEU A 56 -8.79 5.18 -4.80
CA LEU A 56 -8.99 4.56 -3.48
C LEU A 56 -9.35 3.05 -3.52
N PRO A 57 -10.28 2.58 -4.36
CA PRO A 57 -10.60 1.16 -4.42
C PRO A 57 -9.39 0.33 -4.83
N THR A 58 -8.58 0.84 -5.76
CA THR A 58 -7.35 0.16 -6.21
C THR A 58 -6.37 0.02 -5.05
N MET A 59 -6.17 1.07 -4.26
CA MET A 59 -5.28 1.03 -3.09
C MET A 59 -5.79 0.05 -2.03
N HIS A 60 -7.10 0.01 -1.78
CA HIS A 60 -7.68 -0.94 -0.84
C HIS A 60 -7.40 -2.40 -1.25
N HIS A 61 -7.56 -2.73 -2.53
CA HIS A 61 -7.24 -4.07 -3.05
C HIS A 61 -5.75 -4.40 -2.92
N LEU A 62 -4.85 -3.46 -3.18
CA LEU A 62 -3.41 -3.69 -3.00
C LEU A 62 -3.03 -3.96 -1.53
N VAL A 63 -3.65 -3.25 -0.59
CA VAL A 63 -3.44 -3.49 0.85
C VAL A 63 -3.96 -4.88 1.26
N GLU A 64 -5.13 -5.26 0.77
CA GLU A 64 -5.70 -6.59 1.02
C GLU A 64 -4.79 -7.70 0.48
N LEU A 65 -4.29 -7.55 -0.75
CA LEU A 65 -3.32 -8.48 -1.35
C LEU A 65 -2.01 -8.54 -0.55
N ALA A 66 -1.47 -7.40 -0.14
CA ALA A 66 -0.25 -7.34 0.66
C ALA A 66 -0.41 -8.08 2.01
N ARG A 67 -1.58 -7.99 2.64
CA ARG A 67 -1.88 -8.74 3.88
C ARG A 67 -1.92 -10.25 3.65
N ILE A 68 -2.53 -10.71 2.56
CA ILE A 68 -2.55 -12.12 2.19
C ILE A 68 -1.11 -12.65 2.03
N VAL A 69 -0.29 -11.95 1.23
CA VAL A 69 1.12 -12.32 1.01
C VAL A 69 1.94 -12.29 2.31
N ALA A 70 1.69 -11.32 3.19
CA ALA A 70 2.37 -11.24 4.48
C ALA A 70 1.99 -12.40 5.42
N CYS A 71 0.72 -12.84 5.42
CA CYS A 71 0.25 -13.99 6.21
C CYS A 71 0.74 -15.34 5.67
N GLU A 72 0.98 -15.45 4.36
CA GLU A 72 1.52 -16.66 3.73
C GLU A 72 3.02 -16.85 3.97
N ARG A 73 3.72 -15.84 4.52
CA ARG A 73 5.10 -16.03 4.98
C ARG A 73 5.04 -16.83 6.28
N PRO A 74 5.44 -18.12 6.30
CA PRO A 74 5.68 -18.77 7.56
C PRO A 74 6.87 -18.03 8.15
N GLU A 75 6.65 -17.33 9.26
CA GLU A 75 7.69 -17.02 10.22
C GLU A 75 8.45 -18.33 10.43
N GLY A 76 9.61 -18.46 9.77
CA GLY A 76 10.37 -19.70 9.79
C GLY A 76 10.56 -20.14 11.23
N PRO A 77 10.46 -21.45 11.54
CA PRO A 77 10.55 -21.92 12.91
C PRO A 77 11.79 -21.30 13.51
N ARG A 78 11.58 -20.46 14.52
CA ARG A 78 12.61 -19.84 15.33
C ARG A 78 13.57 -20.96 15.66
N SER A 79 14.75 -20.95 15.03
CA SER A 79 15.81 -21.90 15.32
C SER A 79 16.19 -21.68 16.77
N ASP A 80 15.46 -22.38 17.65
CA ASP A 80 15.87 -22.73 18.99
C ASP A 80 17.01 -23.73 18.83
N GLN A 81 18.12 -23.22 18.30
CA GLN A 81 19.39 -23.91 18.34
C GLN A 81 19.95 -23.65 19.74
N SER A 82 19.21 -24.15 20.75
CA SER A 82 19.76 -24.53 22.03
C SER A 82 20.74 -25.67 21.76
N HIS A 83 21.93 -25.26 21.33
CA HIS A 83 23.03 -26.15 21.07
C HIS A 83 23.41 -26.79 22.40
N SER A 84 22.95 -28.02 22.56
CA SER A 84 23.41 -29.03 23.50
C SER A 84 24.93 -28.97 23.62
N LEU A 85 25.44 -28.40 24.72
CA LEU A 85 26.78 -28.68 25.18
C LEU A 85 26.74 -29.96 26.03
N ILE A 86 26.72 -31.07 25.29
CA ILE A 86 27.60 -32.24 25.47
C ILE A 86 27.69 -32.72 26.92
N ARG A 87 26.90 -33.75 27.22
CA ARG A 87 27.28 -34.79 28.20
C ARG A 87 28.67 -35.31 27.86
N LYS A 88 29.60 -35.20 28.79
CA LYS A 88 30.84 -35.98 28.79
C LYS A 88 31.08 -36.51 30.21
N ASP A 89 30.42 -37.61 30.52
CA ASP A 89 30.97 -38.63 31.44
C ASP A 89 31.85 -39.59 30.59
N PRO A 90 32.78 -40.42 31.13
CA PRO A 90 33.01 -40.77 32.55
C PRO A 90 34.50 -40.97 33.03
N LEU A 91 34.64 -41.23 34.35
CA LEU A 91 35.64 -42.06 35.09
C LEU A 91 37.10 -41.55 35.26
N PRO A 92 37.86 -41.97 36.32
CA PRO A 92 37.70 -43.15 37.21
C PRO A 92 37.00 -42.94 38.56
#